data_AF-U1S2P4-F1
#
_entry.id   AF-U1S2P4-F1
#
_cell.length_a   1.000
_cell.length_b   1.000
_cell.length_c   1.000
_cell.angle_alpha   90.00
_cell.angle_beta   90.00
_cell.angle_gamma   90.00
#
_symmetry.space_group_name_H-M   'P 1'
#
loop_
_entity.id
_entity.type
_entity.pdbx_description
1 polymer ?
#
loop_
_entity_poly.entity_id
_entity_poly.type
_entity_poly.pdbx_seq_one_letter_code
_entity_poly.pdbx_strand_id
1 'polypeptide(L)' 'MVINVQGKDVCDYCKNDIATAAEKAGLKSVIVHAVDDKNKLRTYTWIQGQTSIKENKNGK' A
#
# COMPACT_ATOMS: atom_id res chain seq x y z
N MET A 1 -8.58 5.86 -1.93
CA MET A 1 -7.43 6.72 -2.29
C MET A 1 -6.37 5.86 -2.99
N VAL A 2 -5.60 6.42 -3.93
CA VAL A 2 -4.52 5.71 -4.64
C VAL A 2 -3.19 6.42 -4.37
N ILE A 3 -2.13 5.66 -4.10
CA ILE A 3 -0.76 6.13 -3.87
C ILE A 3 0.16 5.44 -4.87
N ASN A 4 1.00 6.18 -5.56
CA ASN A 4 2.00 5.64 -6.48
C ASN A 4 3.40 5.86 -5.91
N VAL A 5 4.16 4.78 -5.77
CA VAL A 5 5.53 4.76 -5.27
C VAL A 5 6.43 4.25 -6.40
N GLN A 6 7.52 4.97 -6.66
CA GLN A 6 8.48 4.62 -7.70
C GLN A 6 9.89 4.54 -7.12
N GLY A 7 10.72 3.67 -7.68
CA GLY A 7 12.15 3.55 -7.38
C GLY A 7 12.48 2.63 -6.21
N LYS A 8 11.54 2.36 -5.29
CA LYS A 8 11.66 1.34 -4.23
C LYS A 8 10.29 0.77 -3.84
N ASP A 9 10.31 -0.49 -3.40
CA ASP A 9 9.12 -1.15 -2.82
C ASP A 9 8.73 -0.54 -1.45
N VAL A 10 7.50 -0.81 -1.00
CA VAL A 10 7.00 -0.35 0.30
C VAL A 10 7.63 -1.17 1.42
N CYS A 11 8.36 -0.48 2.31
CA CYS A 11 8.99 -1.11 3.46
C CYS A 11 7.97 -1.63 4.49
N ASP A 12 8.32 -2.61 5.31
CA ASP A 12 7.34 -3.25 6.21
C ASP A 12 6.76 -2.28 7.27
N TYR A 13 7.58 -1.38 7.82
CA TYR A 13 7.07 -0.33 8.72
C TYR A 13 6.18 0.69 7.99
N CYS A 14 6.54 1.04 6.75
CA CYS A 14 5.76 1.94 5.89
C CYS A 14 4.33 1.41 5.68
N LYS A 15 4.16 0.09 5.58
CA LYS A 15 2.84 -0.54 5.40
C LYS A 15 1.89 -0.27 6.56
N ASN A 16 2.42 -0.22 7.78
CA ASN A 16 1.65 0.04 9.00
C ASN A 16 1.39 1.55 9.18
N ASP A 17 2.37 2.39 8.85
CA ASP A 17 2.22 3.84 8.89
C ASP A 17 1.18 4.34 7.87
N ILE A 18 1.18 3.79 6.66
CA ILE A 18 0.16 4.11 5.63
C ILE A 18 -1.24 3.72 6.12
N ALA A 19 -1.40 2.56 6.75
CA ALA A 19 -2.67 2.13 7.33
C ALA A 19 -3.13 3.08 8.45
N THR A 20 -2.23 3.42 9.37
CA THR A 20 -2.50 4.34 10.49
C THR A 20 -2.86 5.74 9.98
N ALA A 21 -2.14 6.25 8.99
CA ALA A 21 -2.41 7.54 8.37
C ALA A 21 -3.76 7.53 7.64
N ALA A 22 -4.09 6.45 6.92
CA ALA A 22 -5.36 6.29 6.23
C ALA A 22 -6.54 6.26 7.21
N GLU A 23 -6.39 5.56 8.34
CA GLU A 23 -7.40 5.49 9.38
C GLU A 23 -7.61 6.86 10.04
N LYS A 24 -6.53 7.55 10.42
CA LYS A 24 -6.60 8.92 10.97
C LYS A 24 -7.19 9.94 9.99
N ALA A 25 -7.01 9.72 8.68
CA ALA A 25 -7.59 10.54 7.63
C ALA A 25 -9.07 10.21 7.34
N GLY A 26 -9.67 9.21 8.01
CA GLY A 26 -11.06 8.82 7.80
C GLY A 26 -11.32 8.12 6.46
N LEU A 27 -10.28 7.54 5.85
CA LEU A 27 -10.41 6.84 4.57
C LEU A 27 -11.03 5.45 4.77
N LYS A 28 -11.86 5.03 3.80
CA LYS A 28 -12.43 3.67 3.77
C LYS A 28 -11.50 2.64 3.14
N SER A 29 -10.66 3.08 2.20
CA SER A 29 -9.70 2.21 1.51
C SER A 29 -8.53 2.99 0.89
N VAL A 30 -7.38 2.31 0.83
CA VAL A 30 -6.15 2.79 0.19
C VAL A 30 -5.59 1.70 -0.71
N ILE A 31 -5.19 2.11 -1.90
CA ILE A 31 -4.49 1.27 -2.87
C ILE A 31 -3.10 1.88 -3.08
N VAL A 32 -2.05 1.08 -2.96
CA VAL A 32 -0.68 1.52 -3.21
C VAL A 32 -0.12 0.73 -4.39
N HIS A 33 0.30 1.43 -5.43
CA HIS A 33 1.05 0.86 -6.53
C HIS A 33 2.51 1.18 -6.33
N ALA A 34 3.33 0.16 -6.07
CA ALA A 34 4.77 0.30 -5.92
C ALA A 34 5.47 -0.33 -7.12
N VAL A 35 6.37 0.43 -7.73
CA VAL A 35 7.27 -0.05 -8.78
C VAL A 35 8.68 0.01 -8.21
N ASP A 36 9.31 -1.15 -8.03
CA ASP A 36 10.69 -1.23 -7.56
C ASP A 36 11.71 -0.84 -8.66
N ASP A 37 12.99 -0.74 -8.29
CA ASP A 37 14.07 -0.39 -9.21
C ASP A 37 14.25 -1.38 -10.37
N LYS A 38 13.65 -2.57 -10.27
CA LYS A 38 13.66 -3.62 -11.29
C LYS A 38 12.40 -3.60 -12.14
N ASN A 39 11.61 -2.53 -12.09
CA ASN A 39 10.31 -2.40 -12.74
C ASN A 39 9.27 -3.45 -12.31
N LYS A 40 9.43 -4.08 -11.14
CA LYS A 40 8.43 -5.01 -10.64
C LYS A 40 7.28 -4.23 -10.01
N LEU A 41 6.09 -4.37 -10.60
CA LEU A 41 4.86 -3.80 -10.06
C LEU A 41 4.33 -4.67 -8.90
N ARG A 42 4.07 -4.03 -7.76
CA ARG A 42 3.35 -4.61 -6.61
C ARG A 42 2.19 -3.71 -6.24
N THR A 43 1.05 -4.32 -6.00
CA THR A 43 -0.16 -3.62 -5.57
C THR A 43 -0.47 -4.00 -4.15
N TYR A 44 -0.55 -3.01 -3.27
CA TYR A 44 -1.01 -3.20 -1.90
C TYR A 44 -2.40 -2.60 -1.73
N THR A 45 -3.21 -3.23 -0.90
CA THR A 45 -4.55 -2.76 -0.58
C THR A 45 -4.75 -2.76 0.92
N TRP A 46 -5.42 -1.72 1.39
CA TRP A 46 -5.87 -1.57 2.75
C TRP A 46 -7.33 -1.13 2.75
N ILE A 47 -8.08 -1.74 3.66
CA ILE A 47 -9.47 -1.45 3.93
C ILE A 47 -9.57 -1.10 5.42
N GLN A 48 -10.47 -0.18 5.75
CA GLN A 48 -10.71 0.24 7.13
C GLN A 48 -10.87 -0.96 8.08
N GLY A 49 -10.18 -0.91 9.21
CA GLY A 49 -10.13 -1.99 10.20
C GLY A 49 -8.96 -2.98 10.02
N GLN A 50 -8.16 -2.84 8.95
CA GLN A 50 -6.90 -3.57 8.84
C GLN A 50 -5.77 -2.82 9.57
N THR A 51 -4.85 -3.56 10.19
CA THR A 51 -3.68 -2.97 10.86
C THR A 51 -2.59 -2.51 9.90
N SER A 52 -2.48 -3.13 8.71
CA SER A 52 -1.46 -2.83 7.71
C SER A 52 -1.97 -3.05 6.29
N ILE A 53 -1.35 -2.37 5.32
CA ILE A 53 -1.62 -2.63 3.90
C ILE A 53 -1.07 -4.02 3.52
N LYS A 54 -1.84 -4.79 2.75
CA LYS A 54 -1.47 -6.15 2.33
C LYS A 54 -1.24 -6.20 0.83
N GLU A 55 -0.26 -6.99 0.40
CA GLU A 55 -0.02 -7.20 -1.02
C GLU A 55 -1.21 -7.96 -1.61
N ASN A 56 -1.85 -7.36 -2.60
CA ASN A 56 -2.85 -8.01 -3.39
C ASN A 56 -2.10 -8.85 -4.43
N LYS A 57 -1.88 -10.12 -4.13
CA LYS A 57 -1.30 -11.11 -5.06
C LYS A 57 -2.32 -11.46 -6.15
N ASN A 58 -2.86 -10.46 -6.83
CA ASN A 58 -3.59 -10.66 -8.07
C ASN A 58 -2.56 -10.59 -9.22
N GLY A 59 -1.58 -11.49 -9.16
CA GLY A 59 -0.75 -11.82 -10.31
C GLY A 59 -1.60 -12.70 -11.22
N LYS A 60 -2.19 -12.08 -12.23
CA LYS A 60 -2.77 -12.80 -13.37
C LYS A 60 -1.82 -12.66 -14.54
#